data_AF-A0A529IMW4-F1
#
_entry.id   AF-A0A529IMW4-F1
#
_cell.length_a   1.000
_cell.length_b   1.000
_cell.length_c   1.000
_cell.angle_alpha   90.00
_cell.angle_beta   90.00
_cell.angle_gamma   90.00
#
_symmetry.space_group_name_H-M   'P 1'
#
loop_
_entity.id
_entity.type
_entity.pdbx_description
1 polymer ?
#
loop_
_entity_poly.entity_id
_entity_poly.type
_entity_poly.pdbx_seq_one_letter_code
_entity_poly.pdbx_strand_id
1 'polypeptide(L)'
;GQTWVAWSMENPQNYPRAAAPGFMRHFDLTMTHESGSDIWTPYLQNASWWEAIRNSAIPSKTESAPVVRFQSASIDLSGRGAFAAELAGHIGVDSYGRYRPTRQIEGPDLGSQTKIETIARYHFCLALENSIAPDYVTEKIFDPLCAGSVPVYLGAPNVGEFVPANSYIDATAFGTPAELAAYLRHLLETPSAYEAYFAWRSQPLPESIASRLPLLETPAKCRLAELVHQRMQQGLSPGWPSLPFGGVSFLRTKLRRWRKSR
;
A
#
# COMPACT_ATOMS: atom_id res chain seq x y z
N GLY A 1 -16.38 -18.12 25.24
CA GLY A 1 -14.92 -18.26 25.25
C GLY A 1 -14.31 -16.92 24.87
N GLN A 2 -13.23 -16.95 24.09
CA GLN A 2 -12.53 -15.76 23.58
C GLN A 2 -12.56 -15.76 22.05
N THR A 3 -12.86 -14.61 21.44
CA THR A 3 -12.75 -14.40 19.98
C THR A 3 -11.33 -14.04 19.59
N TRP A 4 -10.77 -14.73 18.61
CA TRP A 4 -9.43 -14.52 18.08
C TRP A 4 -9.48 -13.92 16.68
N VAL A 5 -8.76 -12.82 16.48
CA VAL A 5 -8.74 -12.08 15.20
C VAL A 5 -7.37 -12.22 14.56
N ALA A 6 -7.32 -12.73 13.33
CA ALA A 6 -6.14 -12.69 12.49
C ALA A 6 -6.06 -11.30 11.85
N TRP A 7 -5.16 -10.45 12.34
CA TRP A 7 -4.98 -9.10 11.82
C TRP A 7 -3.64 -8.96 11.10
N SER A 8 -3.68 -8.50 9.84
CA SER A 8 -2.49 -8.16 9.05
C SER A 8 -2.84 -7.15 7.95
N MET A 9 -2.07 -6.08 7.86
CA MET A 9 -2.09 -5.20 6.69
C MET A 9 -1.14 -5.70 5.58
N GLU A 10 -0.25 -6.64 5.90
CA GLU A 10 0.72 -7.20 4.97
C GLU A 10 0.13 -8.34 4.14
N ASN A 11 0.67 -8.51 2.93
CA ASN A 11 0.35 -9.61 2.04
C ASN A 11 0.78 -10.96 2.65
N PRO A 12 -0.09 -11.97 2.73
CA PRO A 12 0.27 -13.30 3.23
C PRO A 12 1.42 -13.98 2.47
N GLN A 13 1.67 -13.61 1.21
CA GLN A 13 2.83 -14.08 0.45
C GLN A 13 4.16 -13.65 1.10
N ASN A 14 4.22 -12.45 1.70
CA ASN A 14 5.40 -11.97 2.43
C ASN A 14 5.62 -12.78 3.72
N TYR A 15 4.57 -13.37 4.28
CA TYR A 15 4.58 -14.08 5.55
C TYR A 15 3.79 -15.39 5.46
N PRO A 16 4.36 -16.47 4.90
CA PRO A 16 3.62 -17.71 4.58
C PRO A 16 2.84 -18.33 5.74
N ARG A 17 3.22 -18.06 6.99
CA ARG A 17 2.46 -18.49 8.17
C ARG A 17 1.05 -17.89 8.22
N ALA A 18 0.88 -16.65 7.75
CA ALA A 18 -0.41 -15.98 7.66
C ALA A 18 -1.32 -16.58 6.58
N ALA A 19 -0.78 -17.38 5.65
CA ALA A 19 -1.55 -18.13 4.66
C ALA A 19 -1.76 -19.60 5.04
N ALA A 20 -1.11 -20.10 6.10
CA ALA A 20 -1.11 -21.53 6.42
C ALA A 20 -2.45 -21.96 7.05
N PRO A 21 -3.23 -22.88 6.45
CA PRO A 21 -4.55 -23.26 6.98
C PRO A 21 -4.50 -23.81 8.41
N GLY A 22 -3.45 -24.58 8.72
CA GLY A 22 -3.23 -25.10 10.07
C GLY A 22 -2.95 -24.03 11.12
N PHE A 23 -2.48 -22.85 10.72
CA PHE A 23 -2.34 -21.69 11.60
C PHE A 23 -3.64 -20.86 11.62
N MET A 24 -4.22 -20.61 10.46
CA MET A 24 -5.40 -19.74 10.31
C MET A 24 -6.68 -20.31 10.93
N ARG A 25 -6.80 -21.64 11.04
CA ARG A 25 -7.92 -22.31 11.76
C ARG A 25 -8.08 -21.90 13.23
N HIS A 26 -7.08 -21.23 13.79
CA HIS A 26 -7.05 -20.81 15.19
C HIS A 26 -7.68 -19.42 15.41
N PHE A 27 -8.13 -18.76 14.35
CA PHE A 27 -8.76 -17.45 14.40
C PHE A 27 -10.23 -17.55 13.96
N ASP A 28 -11.09 -16.79 14.63
CA ASP A 28 -12.54 -16.75 14.41
C ASP A 28 -12.95 -15.64 13.42
N LEU A 29 -12.05 -14.67 13.21
CA LEU A 29 -12.23 -13.48 12.39
C LEU A 29 -10.94 -13.12 11.68
N THR A 30 -11.08 -12.51 10.51
CA THR A 30 -10.01 -11.94 9.71
C THR A 30 -10.17 -10.43 9.62
N MET A 31 -9.06 -9.70 9.72
CA MET A 31 -9.01 -8.26 9.55
C MET A 31 -7.80 -7.93 8.67
N THR A 32 -8.00 -7.79 7.36
CA THR A 32 -6.91 -7.67 6.37
C THR A 32 -7.26 -6.71 5.24
N HIS A 33 -6.29 -6.40 4.38
CA HIS A 33 -6.51 -5.57 3.17
C HIS A 33 -7.40 -6.26 2.12
N GLU A 34 -7.57 -7.58 2.20
CA GLU A 34 -8.38 -8.35 1.28
C GLU A 34 -9.87 -8.05 1.51
N SER A 35 -10.58 -7.72 0.43
CA SER A 35 -12.00 -7.33 0.46
C SER A 35 -12.92 -8.42 1.03
N GLY A 36 -12.48 -9.68 1.00
CA GLY A 36 -13.19 -10.82 1.58
C GLY A 36 -12.99 -11.03 3.08
N SER A 37 -12.22 -10.20 3.77
CA SER A 37 -12.02 -10.33 5.23
C SER A 37 -13.25 -9.87 6.03
N ASP A 38 -13.46 -10.44 7.22
CA ASP A 38 -14.59 -10.07 8.08
C ASP A 38 -14.60 -8.57 8.40
N ILE A 39 -13.41 -8.00 8.60
CA ILE A 39 -13.19 -6.56 8.75
C ILE A 39 -12.16 -6.12 7.71
N TRP A 40 -12.65 -5.62 6.58
CA TRP A 40 -11.79 -5.09 5.51
C TRP A 40 -10.99 -3.87 5.97
N THR A 41 -9.66 -3.92 5.89
CA THR A 41 -8.73 -2.84 6.28
C THR A 41 -7.79 -2.49 5.12
N PRO A 42 -8.29 -1.78 4.09
CA PRO A 42 -7.45 -1.36 2.97
C PRO A 42 -6.54 -0.20 3.38
N TYR A 43 -5.54 0.11 2.54
CA TYR A 43 -4.81 1.39 2.60
C TYR A 43 -5.54 2.51 1.85
N LEU A 44 -6.80 2.28 1.46
CA LEU A 44 -7.63 3.25 0.77
C LEU A 44 -7.80 4.51 1.63
N GLN A 45 -7.68 5.66 1.00
CA GLN A 45 -7.76 6.95 1.66
C GLN A 45 -9.21 7.39 1.87
N ASN A 46 -9.47 8.13 2.94
CA ASN A 46 -10.81 8.60 3.29
C ASN A 46 -11.27 9.80 2.44
N ALA A 47 -12.53 10.20 2.59
CA ALA A 47 -13.13 11.27 1.81
C ALA A 47 -12.37 12.61 1.91
N SER A 48 -11.98 13.01 3.13
CA SER A 48 -11.28 14.28 3.35
C SER A 48 -9.90 14.31 2.70
N TRP A 49 -9.19 13.18 2.64
CA TRP A 49 -7.94 13.08 1.91
C TRP A 49 -8.14 13.29 0.41
N TRP A 50 -9.14 12.63 -0.19
CA TRP A 50 -9.45 12.80 -1.62
C TRP A 50 -9.84 14.24 -1.96
N GLU A 51 -10.68 14.87 -1.12
CA GLU A 51 -11.02 16.28 -1.29
C GLU A 51 -9.80 17.18 -1.21
N ALA A 52 -8.92 16.96 -0.21
CA ALA A 52 -7.72 17.77 -0.03
C ALA A 52 -6.79 17.71 -1.25
N ILE A 53 -6.50 16.52 -1.78
CA ILE A 53 -5.54 16.40 -2.89
C ILE A 53 -6.13 16.88 -4.22
N ARG A 54 -7.45 16.77 -4.43
CA ARG A 54 -8.13 17.33 -5.61
C ARG A 54 -8.04 18.85 -5.65
N ASN A 55 -8.04 19.48 -4.48
CA ASN A 55 -7.94 20.94 -4.33
C ASN A 55 -6.51 21.47 -4.17
N SER A 56 -5.53 20.57 -4.08
CA SER A 56 -4.12 20.95 -3.92
C SER A 56 -3.47 21.32 -5.25
N ALA A 57 -2.63 22.35 -5.25
CA ALA A 57 -1.80 22.69 -6.39
C ALA A 57 -0.79 21.56 -6.69
N ILE A 58 -0.42 21.39 -7.96
CA ILE A 58 0.62 20.46 -8.37
C ILE A 58 1.97 21.20 -8.26
N PRO A 59 2.91 20.73 -7.43
CA PRO A 59 4.21 21.37 -7.29
C PRO A 59 5.04 21.24 -8.56
N SER A 60 5.85 22.27 -8.86
CA SER A 60 6.85 22.23 -9.94
C SER A 60 7.86 21.10 -9.74
N LYS A 61 8.29 20.49 -10.84
CA LYS A 61 9.28 19.41 -10.82
C LYS A 61 10.66 20.02 -10.94
N THR A 62 11.51 19.80 -9.94
CA THR A 62 12.79 20.50 -9.79
C THR A 62 14.00 19.57 -9.91
N GLU A 63 13.79 18.26 -9.79
CA GLU A 63 14.87 17.27 -9.84
C GLU A 63 15.24 16.96 -11.29
N SER A 64 16.53 16.74 -11.54
CA SER A 64 17.04 16.45 -12.88
C SER A 64 16.67 15.03 -13.34
N ALA A 65 16.69 14.06 -12.42
CA ALA A 65 16.14 12.74 -12.66
C ALA A 65 14.59 12.86 -12.68
N PRO A 66 13.91 12.36 -13.71
CA PRO A 66 12.45 12.49 -13.80
C PRO A 66 11.71 11.49 -12.90
N VAL A 67 12.37 10.41 -12.46
CA VAL A 67 11.75 9.32 -11.71
C VAL A 67 12.37 9.20 -10.31
N VAL A 68 11.53 9.00 -9.29
CA VAL A 68 11.96 8.67 -7.93
C VAL A 68 11.42 7.32 -7.46
N ARG A 69 12.17 6.66 -6.58
CA ARG A 69 11.76 5.45 -5.85
C ARG A 69 12.05 5.58 -4.36
N PHE A 70 11.12 5.14 -3.54
CA PHE A 70 11.33 4.94 -2.10
C PHE A 70 11.24 3.46 -1.75
N GLN A 71 12.32 2.86 -1.24
CA GLN A 71 12.32 1.47 -0.80
C GLN A 71 13.22 1.23 0.41
N SER A 72 12.66 0.58 1.43
CA SER A 72 13.41 0.16 2.63
C SER A 72 13.39 -1.35 2.87
N ALA A 73 12.34 -2.05 2.45
CA ALA A 73 12.25 -3.50 2.57
C ALA A 73 13.00 -4.21 1.44
N SER A 74 13.66 -5.33 1.75
CA SER A 74 14.30 -6.21 0.78
C SER A 74 13.38 -7.29 0.19
N ILE A 75 12.12 -7.37 0.67
CA ILE A 75 11.11 -8.28 0.10
C ILE A 75 10.82 -7.86 -1.35
N ASP A 76 10.82 -8.84 -2.25
CA ASP A 76 10.82 -8.62 -3.71
C ASP A 76 10.06 -9.74 -4.46
N LEU A 77 8.92 -10.19 -3.92
CA LEU A 77 8.11 -11.23 -4.58
C LEU A 77 7.42 -10.72 -5.86
N SER A 78 7.36 -9.40 -6.06
CA SER A 78 6.91 -8.76 -7.30
C SER A 78 8.00 -8.61 -8.37
N GLY A 79 9.28 -8.82 -8.05
CA GLY A 79 10.39 -8.52 -8.95
C GLY A 79 10.70 -7.02 -9.13
N ARG A 80 10.12 -6.15 -8.28
CA ARG A 80 10.36 -4.69 -8.27
C ARG A 80 11.84 -4.29 -8.17
N GLY A 81 12.69 -5.14 -7.60
CA GLY A 81 14.14 -4.92 -7.52
C GLY A 81 14.77 -4.90 -8.91
N ALA A 82 14.56 -5.98 -9.66
CA ALA A 82 15.06 -6.14 -11.03
C ALA A 82 14.43 -5.13 -11.98
N PHE A 83 13.10 -4.97 -11.93
CA PHE A 83 12.37 -4.00 -12.75
C PHE A 83 12.94 -2.58 -12.65
N ALA A 84 13.11 -2.08 -11.42
CA ALA A 84 13.62 -0.72 -11.22
C ALA A 84 15.10 -0.58 -11.61
N ALA A 85 15.90 -1.64 -11.46
CA ALA A 85 17.30 -1.64 -11.87
C ALA A 85 17.43 -1.58 -13.40
N GLU A 86 16.61 -2.33 -14.13
CA GLU A 86 16.56 -2.28 -15.60
C GLU A 86 16.07 -0.91 -16.08
N LEU A 87 14.99 -0.39 -15.51
CA LEU A 87 14.45 0.93 -15.84
C LEU A 87 15.50 2.05 -15.67
N ALA A 88 16.30 2.00 -14.61
CA ALA A 88 17.36 2.97 -14.34
C ALA A 88 18.49 2.98 -15.39
N GLY A 89 18.62 1.91 -16.20
CA GLY A 89 19.50 1.87 -17.36
C GLY A 89 18.99 2.67 -18.56
N HIS A 90 17.71 3.05 -18.56
CA HIS A 90 17.05 3.71 -19.68
C HIS A 90 16.57 5.13 -19.36
N ILE A 91 16.32 5.47 -18.11
CA ILE A 91 15.89 6.81 -17.67
C ILE A 91 16.47 7.11 -16.29
N GLY A 92 16.69 8.39 -15.98
CA GLY A 92 17.20 8.79 -14.66
C GLY A 92 16.23 8.42 -13.54
N VAL A 93 16.69 7.58 -12.60
CA VAL A 93 15.92 7.15 -11.43
C VAL A 93 16.73 7.46 -10.16
N ASP A 94 16.22 8.34 -9.32
CA ASP A 94 16.75 8.57 -7.98
C ASP A 94 16.07 7.66 -6.95
N SER A 95 16.85 7.05 -6.07
CA SER A 95 16.37 6.07 -5.10
C SER A 95 16.71 6.49 -3.66
N TYR A 96 15.69 6.50 -2.81
CA TYR A 96 15.76 6.78 -1.38
C TYR A 96 15.31 5.58 -0.55
N GLY A 97 15.63 5.64 0.76
CA GLY A 97 15.30 4.59 1.72
C GLY A 97 16.53 3.72 2.06
N ARG A 98 16.29 2.53 2.60
CA ARG A 98 17.36 1.64 3.09
C ARG A 98 17.83 0.62 2.06
N TYR A 99 17.04 0.39 1.00
CA TYR A 99 17.35 -0.63 0.00
C TYR A 99 18.02 0.00 -1.21
N ARG A 100 19.35 -0.14 -1.28
CA ARG A 100 20.21 0.33 -2.39
C ARG A 100 19.91 1.79 -2.82
N PRO A 101 19.92 2.77 -1.89
CA PRO A 101 19.66 4.15 -2.24
C PRO A 101 20.79 4.74 -3.12
N THR A 102 20.43 5.64 -4.03
CA THR A 102 21.36 6.48 -4.80
C THR A 102 21.44 7.90 -4.24
N ARG A 103 20.45 8.30 -3.44
CA ARG A 103 20.35 9.61 -2.79
C ARG A 103 20.11 9.46 -1.30
N GLN A 104 20.40 10.53 -0.56
CA GLN A 104 20.07 10.65 0.86
C GLN A 104 19.13 11.84 1.05
N ILE A 105 18.30 11.76 2.09
CA ILE A 105 17.50 12.91 2.51
C ILE A 105 18.43 13.94 3.13
N GLU A 106 18.37 15.16 2.62
CA GLU A 106 19.10 16.30 3.18
C GLU A 106 18.27 16.94 4.29
N GLY A 107 18.91 17.23 5.43
CA GLY A 107 18.25 17.85 6.57
C GLY A 107 17.43 16.88 7.43
N PRO A 108 16.49 17.40 8.24
CA PRO A 108 15.70 16.59 9.16
C PRO A 108 14.71 15.69 8.41
N ASP A 109 14.76 14.38 8.70
CA ASP A 109 13.77 13.41 8.21
C ASP A 109 12.55 13.40 9.13
N LEU A 110 11.45 14.01 8.67
CA LEU A 110 10.14 14.06 9.33
C LEU A 110 9.23 12.89 8.90
N GLY A 111 9.80 11.85 8.29
CA GLY A 111 9.08 10.66 7.86
C GLY A 111 8.18 10.93 6.65
N SER A 112 6.89 10.68 6.80
CA SER A 112 5.93 10.78 5.68
C SER A 112 5.90 12.16 5.03
N GLN A 113 6.05 13.24 5.81
CA GLN A 113 6.10 14.60 5.27
C GLN A 113 7.28 14.78 4.31
N THR A 114 8.49 14.45 4.78
CA THR A 114 9.72 14.57 3.97
C THR A 114 9.67 13.68 2.72
N LYS A 115 9.05 12.49 2.82
CA LYS A 115 8.81 11.60 1.68
C LYS A 115 7.92 12.27 0.62
N ILE A 116 6.76 12.80 1.02
CA ILE A 116 5.82 13.45 0.09
C ILE A 116 6.43 14.70 -0.55
N GLU A 117 7.10 15.55 0.25
CA GLU A 117 7.81 16.73 -0.24
C GLU A 117 8.95 16.37 -1.22
N THR A 118 9.60 15.22 -1.01
CA THR A 118 10.61 14.72 -1.94
C THR A 118 9.99 14.21 -3.23
N ILE A 119 8.95 13.38 -3.15
CA ILE A 119 8.24 12.87 -4.33
C ILE A 119 7.68 14.01 -5.19
N ALA A 120 7.20 15.08 -4.56
CA ALA A 120 6.60 16.23 -5.25
C ALA A 120 7.54 16.88 -6.29
N ARG A 121 8.86 16.77 -6.11
CA ARG A 121 9.87 17.35 -7.00
C ARG A 121 10.14 16.53 -8.26
N TYR A 122 9.58 15.32 -8.37
CA TYR A 122 9.76 14.41 -9.51
C TYR A 122 8.50 14.28 -10.36
N HIS A 123 8.68 14.06 -11.65
CA HIS A 123 7.55 13.82 -12.57
C HIS A 123 6.86 12.51 -12.28
N PHE A 124 7.65 11.46 -12.03
CA PHE A 124 7.15 10.11 -11.79
C PHE A 124 7.67 9.54 -10.48
N CYS A 125 6.85 8.73 -9.83
CA CYS A 125 7.25 7.94 -8.67
C CYS A 125 6.97 6.46 -8.91
N LEU A 126 7.97 5.60 -8.70
CA LEU A 126 7.80 4.16 -8.77
C LEU A 126 6.98 3.66 -7.57
N ALA A 127 5.72 3.34 -7.82
CA ALA A 127 4.75 2.81 -6.87
C ALA A 127 4.73 1.27 -6.94
N LEU A 128 5.83 0.63 -6.53
CA LEU A 128 6.04 -0.82 -6.70
C LEU A 128 5.78 -1.59 -5.40
N GLU A 129 4.73 -2.41 -5.40
CA GLU A 129 4.43 -3.30 -4.30
C GLU A 129 5.49 -4.38 -4.12
N ASN A 130 5.63 -4.89 -2.90
CA ASN A 130 6.60 -5.95 -2.60
C ASN A 130 6.13 -7.34 -3.05
N SER A 131 4.83 -7.48 -3.37
CA SER A 131 4.14 -8.68 -3.84
C SER A 131 3.00 -8.24 -4.78
N ILE A 132 2.68 -9.08 -5.76
CA ILE A 132 1.53 -8.90 -6.65
C ILE A 132 0.37 -9.75 -6.11
N ALA A 133 -0.70 -9.10 -5.63
CA ALA A 133 -1.92 -9.78 -5.23
C ALA A 133 -3.14 -8.85 -5.33
N PRO A 134 -4.34 -9.40 -5.58
CA PRO A 134 -5.58 -8.64 -5.51
C PRO A 134 -5.71 -7.89 -4.19
N ASP A 135 -6.29 -6.69 -4.24
CA ASP A 135 -6.56 -5.80 -3.10
C ASP A 135 -5.34 -5.29 -2.33
N TYR A 136 -4.12 -5.74 -2.65
CA TYR A 136 -2.88 -5.26 -2.02
C TYR A 136 -2.41 -3.95 -2.66
N VAL A 137 -3.22 -2.91 -2.49
CA VAL A 137 -2.93 -1.52 -2.91
C VAL A 137 -2.57 -0.73 -1.66
N THR A 138 -1.30 -0.35 -1.52
CA THR A 138 -0.76 0.28 -0.31
C THR A 138 -0.53 1.79 -0.46
N GLU A 139 0.12 2.43 0.52
CA GLU A 139 0.52 3.85 0.45
C GLU A 139 1.33 4.20 -0.80
N LYS A 140 1.98 3.23 -1.43
CA LYS A 140 2.91 3.45 -2.54
C LYS A 140 2.28 4.13 -3.75
N ILE A 141 1.00 3.88 -4.04
CA ILE A 141 0.29 4.59 -5.12
C ILE A 141 -0.31 5.91 -4.64
N PHE A 142 -0.71 5.99 -3.36
CA PHE A 142 -1.36 7.19 -2.81
C PHE A 142 -0.38 8.33 -2.53
N ASP A 143 0.85 8.00 -2.10
CA ASP A 143 1.90 8.99 -1.83
C ASP A 143 2.21 9.88 -3.06
N PRO A 144 2.46 9.34 -4.26
CA PRO A 144 2.62 10.18 -5.45
C PRO A 144 1.37 10.94 -5.86
N LEU A 145 0.17 10.34 -5.74
CA LEU A 145 -1.09 11.06 -6.02
C LEU A 145 -1.24 12.30 -5.12
N CYS A 146 -0.88 12.17 -3.84
CA CYS A 146 -0.83 13.27 -2.88
C CYS A 146 0.22 14.31 -3.26
N ALA A 147 1.44 13.86 -3.58
CA ALA A 147 2.57 14.72 -3.94
C ALA A 147 2.40 15.45 -5.29
N GLY A 148 1.39 15.11 -6.08
CA GLY A 148 1.22 15.62 -7.44
C GLY A 148 2.28 15.08 -8.41
N SER A 149 2.77 13.87 -8.18
CA SER A 149 3.66 13.11 -9.08
C SER A 149 2.86 11.97 -9.70
N VAL A 150 3.16 11.58 -10.94
CA VAL A 150 2.43 10.50 -11.61
C VAL A 150 2.99 9.14 -11.11
N PRO A 151 2.15 8.28 -10.50
CA PRO A 151 2.59 6.95 -10.07
C PRO A 151 2.86 6.06 -11.29
N VAL A 152 3.99 5.34 -11.27
CA VAL A 152 4.26 4.19 -12.15
C VAL A 152 4.07 2.94 -11.31
N TYR A 153 2.97 2.23 -11.53
CA TYR A 153 2.47 1.21 -10.61
C TYR A 153 2.80 -0.22 -11.07
N LEU A 154 3.22 -1.05 -10.12
CA LEU A 154 3.34 -2.50 -10.26
C LEU A 154 2.87 -3.13 -8.95
N GLY A 155 1.77 -3.88 -8.98
CA GLY A 155 1.17 -4.42 -7.76
C GLY A 155 -0.15 -5.14 -8.03
N ALA A 156 -1.20 -4.75 -7.32
CA ALA A 156 -2.50 -5.41 -7.42
C ALA A 156 -3.09 -5.33 -8.85
N PRO A 157 -3.53 -6.46 -9.43
CA PRO A 157 -4.12 -6.49 -10.77
C PRO A 157 -5.45 -5.73 -10.85
N ASN A 158 -6.12 -5.50 -9.72
CA ASN A 158 -7.36 -4.74 -9.63
C ASN A 158 -7.18 -3.32 -9.08
N VAL A 159 -5.97 -2.73 -9.20
CA VAL A 159 -5.69 -1.36 -8.70
C VAL A 159 -6.65 -0.30 -9.23
N GLY A 160 -7.20 -0.48 -10.44
CA GLY A 160 -8.20 0.41 -11.04
C GLY A 160 -9.50 0.54 -10.23
N GLU A 161 -9.76 -0.36 -9.28
CA GLU A 161 -10.88 -0.21 -8.33
C GLU A 161 -10.58 0.78 -7.19
N PHE A 162 -9.31 1.11 -6.95
CA PHE A 162 -8.82 1.86 -5.79
C PHE A 162 -8.36 3.28 -6.12
N VAL A 163 -8.11 3.57 -7.40
CA VAL A 163 -7.66 4.88 -7.87
C VAL A 163 -8.45 5.31 -9.12
N PRO A 164 -8.59 6.61 -9.39
CA PRO A 164 -9.24 7.09 -10.61
C PRO A 164 -8.58 6.56 -11.87
N ALA A 165 -9.38 6.36 -12.92
CA ALA A 165 -8.84 6.04 -14.24
C ALA A 165 -7.89 7.14 -14.72
N ASN A 166 -6.85 6.75 -15.45
CA ASN A 166 -5.82 7.65 -15.97
C ASN A 166 -5.11 8.50 -14.90
N SER A 167 -5.07 8.06 -13.63
CA SER A 167 -4.31 8.73 -12.57
C SER A 167 -2.91 8.14 -12.35
N TYR A 168 -2.55 7.07 -13.05
CA TYR A 168 -1.31 6.33 -12.91
C TYR A 168 -0.93 5.63 -14.21
N ILE A 169 0.34 5.26 -14.33
CA ILE A 169 0.88 4.46 -15.43
C ILE A 169 0.98 3.02 -14.95
N ASP A 170 0.26 2.11 -15.59
CA ASP A 170 0.38 0.68 -15.33
C ASP A 170 1.68 0.15 -15.96
N ALA A 171 2.65 -0.25 -15.14
CA ALA A 171 3.92 -0.78 -15.63
C ALA A 171 3.74 -2.09 -16.40
N THR A 172 2.67 -2.85 -16.14
CA THR A 172 2.40 -4.13 -16.81
C THR A 172 1.85 -3.96 -18.23
N ALA A 173 1.45 -2.74 -18.61
CA ALA A 173 1.01 -2.43 -19.97
C ALA A 173 2.16 -2.35 -20.99
N PHE A 174 3.42 -2.44 -20.55
CA PHE A 174 4.61 -2.37 -21.39
C PHE A 174 5.31 -3.72 -21.45
N GLY A 175 5.84 -4.10 -22.61
CA GLY A 175 6.55 -5.36 -22.79
C GLY A 175 7.91 -5.39 -22.10
N THR A 176 8.56 -4.23 -21.95
CA THR A 176 9.85 -4.09 -21.28
C THR A 176 9.98 -2.76 -20.51
N PRO A 177 10.86 -2.69 -19.47
CA PRO A 177 11.24 -1.42 -18.85
C PRO A 177 11.82 -0.39 -19.82
N ALA A 178 12.44 -0.81 -20.93
CA ALA A 178 12.92 0.09 -21.98
C ALA A 178 11.77 0.79 -22.73
N GLU A 179 10.70 0.06 -23.05
CA GLU A 179 9.49 0.62 -23.65
C GLU A 179 8.79 1.59 -22.71
N LEU A 180 8.66 1.23 -21.43
CA LEU A 180 8.15 2.14 -20.41
C LEU A 180 9.02 3.41 -20.32
N ALA A 181 10.35 3.29 -20.30
CA ALA A 181 11.22 4.46 -20.29
C ALA A 181 11.03 5.35 -21.52
N ALA A 182 10.82 4.77 -22.70
CA ALA A 182 10.50 5.53 -23.91
C ALA A 182 9.18 6.30 -23.77
N TYR A 183 8.15 5.67 -23.19
CA TYR A 183 6.89 6.33 -22.89
C TYR A 183 7.03 7.48 -21.87
N LEU A 184 7.78 7.26 -20.78
CA LEU A 184 8.05 8.32 -19.80
C LEU A 184 8.80 9.51 -20.44
N ARG A 185 9.77 9.26 -21.33
CA ARG A 185 10.44 10.34 -22.08
C ARG A 185 9.49 11.10 -22.99
N HIS A 186 8.61 10.40 -23.71
CA HIS A 186 7.58 11.04 -24.52
C HIS A 186 6.69 11.99 -23.70
N LEU A 187 6.30 11.59 -22.49
CA LEU A 187 5.53 12.44 -21.57
C LEU A 187 6.30 13.68 -21.13
N LEU A 188 7.62 13.57 -20.88
CA LEU A 188 8.47 14.72 -20.54
C LEU A 188 8.58 15.72 -21.71
N GLU A 189 8.55 15.22 -22.95
CA GLU A 189 8.59 16.03 -24.17
C GLU A 189 7.22 16.59 -24.57
N THR A 190 6.14 16.07 -23.97
CA THR A 190 4.75 16.42 -24.30
C THR A 190 3.99 16.87 -23.05
N PRO A 191 4.15 18.13 -22.59
CA PRO A 191 3.57 18.61 -21.33
C PRO A 191 2.06 18.35 -21.20
N SER A 192 1.29 18.54 -22.26
CA SER A 192 -0.16 18.28 -22.24
C SER A 192 -0.51 16.80 -22.01
N ALA A 193 0.31 15.86 -22.48
CA ALA A 193 0.11 14.43 -22.27
C ALA A 193 0.45 14.03 -20.82
N TYR A 194 1.49 14.63 -20.24
CA TYR A 194 1.80 14.48 -18.82
C TYR A 194 0.70 15.10 -17.95
N GLU A 195 0.23 16.31 -18.27
CA GLU A 195 -0.82 17.02 -17.53
C GLU A 195 -2.17 16.27 -17.54
N ALA A 196 -2.45 15.50 -18.59
CA ALA A 196 -3.66 14.68 -18.68
C ALA A 196 -3.79 13.67 -17.53
N TYR A 197 -2.68 13.23 -16.91
CA TYR A 197 -2.69 12.36 -15.74
C TYR A 197 -3.23 13.02 -14.46
N PHE A 198 -3.50 14.33 -14.48
CA PHE A 198 -4.10 15.05 -13.36
C PHE A 198 -5.57 15.42 -13.60
N ALA A 199 -6.13 15.11 -14.78
CA ALA A 199 -7.51 15.45 -15.12
C ALA A 199 -8.55 14.83 -14.17
N TRP A 200 -8.22 13.70 -13.55
CA TRP A 200 -9.07 13.06 -12.53
C TRP A 200 -9.36 13.97 -11.34
N ARG A 201 -8.50 14.95 -11.03
CA ARG A 201 -8.70 15.87 -9.90
C ARG A 201 -9.97 16.72 -10.04
N SER A 202 -10.39 17.00 -11.27
CA SER A 202 -11.60 17.77 -11.56
C SER A 202 -12.84 16.89 -11.78
N GLN A 203 -12.73 15.57 -11.64
CA GLN A 203 -13.83 14.63 -11.86
C GLN A 203 -14.37 14.07 -10.52
N PRO A 204 -15.64 13.64 -10.46
CA PRO A 204 -16.13 12.84 -9.35
C PRO A 204 -15.26 11.59 -9.15
N LEU A 205 -15.14 11.12 -7.91
CA LEU A 205 -14.49 9.83 -7.66
C LEU A 205 -15.30 8.72 -8.33
N PRO A 206 -14.64 7.70 -8.93
CA PRO A 206 -15.32 6.53 -9.45
C PRO A 206 -16.19 5.85 -8.40
N GLU A 207 -17.28 5.22 -8.84
CA GLU A 207 -18.21 4.50 -7.96
C GLU A 207 -17.52 3.39 -7.15
N SER A 208 -16.49 2.75 -7.73
CA SER A 208 -15.67 1.74 -7.05
C SER A 208 -14.96 2.27 -5.80
N ILE A 209 -14.69 3.58 -5.75
CA ILE A 209 -14.10 4.26 -4.60
C ILE A 209 -15.21 4.86 -3.74
N ALA A 210 -16.12 5.63 -4.34
CA ALA A 210 -17.14 6.40 -3.64
C ALA A 210 -18.04 5.52 -2.75
N SER A 211 -18.48 4.37 -3.26
CA SER A 211 -19.30 3.40 -2.50
C SER A 211 -18.59 2.82 -1.27
N ARG A 212 -17.25 2.84 -1.26
CA ARG A 212 -16.41 2.27 -0.19
C ARG A 212 -16.00 3.30 0.86
N LEU A 213 -16.07 4.60 0.56
CA LEU A 213 -15.67 5.67 1.50
C LEU A 213 -16.44 5.67 2.83
N PRO A 214 -17.77 5.43 2.88
CA PRO A 214 -18.49 5.38 4.15
C PRO A 214 -17.95 4.29 5.10
N LEU A 215 -17.43 3.18 4.57
CA LEU A 215 -16.82 2.11 5.38
C LEU A 215 -15.53 2.55 6.08
N LEU A 216 -14.87 3.59 5.55
CA LEU A 216 -13.62 4.14 6.08
C LEU A 216 -13.84 5.22 7.13
N GLU A 217 -15.05 5.79 7.23
CA GLU A 217 -15.39 6.78 8.27
C GLU A 217 -15.35 6.15 9.66
N THR A 218 -15.71 4.87 9.74
CA THR A 218 -15.63 4.10 10.99
C THR A 218 -14.30 3.36 11.05
N PRO A 219 -13.43 3.65 12.04
CA PRO A 219 -12.15 2.96 12.18
C PRO A 219 -12.32 1.45 12.25
N ALA A 220 -11.41 0.70 11.63
CA ALA A 220 -11.49 -0.77 11.56
C ALA A 220 -11.69 -1.45 12.91
N LYS A 221 -11.06 -0.94 13.97
CA LYS A 221 -11.21 -1.46 15.33
C LYS A 221 -12.62 -1.24 15.91
N CYS A 222 -13.29 -0.16 15.53
CA CYS A 222 -14.67 0.11 15.92
C CYS A 222 -15.63 -0.84 15.19
N ARG A 223 -15.45 -1.02 13.86
CA ARG A 223 -16.21 -2.02 13.09
C ARG A 223 -16.02 -3.44 13.64
N LEU A 224 -14.80 -3.78 14.05
CA LEU A 224 -14.53 -5.05 14.73
C LEU A 224 -15.32 -5.17 16.04
N ALA A 225 -15.33 -4.13 16.87
CA ALA A 225 -16.06 -4.13 18.13
C ALA A 225 -17.57 -4.27 17.91
N GLU A 226 -18.13 -3.60 16.90
CA GLU A 226 -19.53 -3.72 16.49
C GLU A 226 -19.87 -5.14 16.04
N LEU A 227 -19.05 -5.73 15.17
CA LEU A 227 -19.23 -7.11 14.71
C LEU A 227 -19.19 -8.11 15.87
N VAL A 228 -18.23 -7.96 16.78
CA VAL A 228 -18.13 -8.82 17.98
C VAL A 228 -19.36 -8.63 18.87
N HIS A 229 -19.81 -7.40 19.08
CA HIS A 229 -21.01 -7.11 19.86
C HIS A 229 -22.26 -7.77 19.25
N GLN A 230 -22.46 -7.64 17.93
CA GLN A 230 -23.58 -8.28 17.22
C GLN A 230 -23.56 -9.81 17.35
N ARG A 231 -22.39 -10.44 17.19
CA ARG A 231 -22.25 -11.89 17.39
C ARG A 231 -22.61 -12.31 18.81
N MET A 232 -22.21 -11.54 19.82
CA MET A 232 -22.57 -11.79 21.21
C MET A 232 -24.09 -11.73 21.44
N GLN A 233 -24.78 -10.75 20.86
CA GLN A 233 -26.25 -10.62 20.96
C GLN A 233 -26.99 -11.79 20.29
N GLN A 234 -26.43 -12.35 19.22
CA GLN A 234 -26.99 -13.50 18.51
C GLN A 234 -26.72 -14.85 19.19
N GLY A 235 -26.07 -14.85 20.36
CA GLY A 235 -25.69 -16.10 21.05
C GLY A 235 -24.63 -16.91 20.29
N LEU A 236 -23.98 -16.33 19.27
CA LEU A 236 -22.84 -16.94 18.61
C LEU A 236 -21.69 -16.91 19.62
N SER A 237 -21.45 -18.07 20.24
CA SER A 237 -20.49 -18.23 21.33
C SER A 237 -19.11 -17.71 20.90
N PRO A 238 -18.46 -16.82 21.67
CA PRO A 238 -17.17 -16.27 21.29
C PRO A 238 -16.12 -17.36 21.43
N GLY A 239 -15.76 -17.98 20.31
CA GLY A 239 -14.57 -18.81 20.11
C GLY A 239 -14.18 -19.81 21.20
N TRP A 240 -12.96 -20.32 21.05
CA TRP A 240 -12.43 -21.47 21.76
C TRP A 240 -12.50 -21.31 23.30
N PRO A 241 -12.78 -22.39 24.06
CA PRO A 241 -12.80 -22.37 25.53
C PRO A 241 -11.39 -22.23 26.15
N SER A 242 -10.33 -22.29 25.33
CA SER A 242 -8.94 -22.21 25.77
C SER A 242 -8.06 -21.49 24.74
N LEU A 243 -6.80 -21.23 25.10
CA LEU A 243 -5.83 -20.57 24.21
C LEU A 243 -5.66 -21.33 22.89
N PRO A 244 -5.67 -20.64 21.73
CA PRO A 244 -5.65 -21.25 20.40
C PRO A 244 -4.43 -22.13 20.14
N PHE A 245 -3.32 -21.83 20.82
CA PHE A 245 -2.05 -22.56 20.68
C PHE A 245 -1.78 -23.52 21.85
N GLY A 246 -2.76 -23.72 22.74
CA GLY A 246 -2.68 -24.59 23.92
C GLY A 246 -1.83 -24.03 25.08
N GLY A 247 -2.03 -24.58 26.28
CA GLY A 247 -1.32 -24.15 27.51
C GLY A 247 0.21 -24.33 27.43
N VAL A 248 0.69 -25.32 26.69
CA VAL A 248 2.13 -25.58 26.49
C VAL A 248 2.81 -24.43 25.72
N SER A 249 2.17 -23.91 24.67
CA SER A 249 2.72 -22.76 23.91
C SER A 249 2.74 -21.49 24.74
N PHE A 250 1.75 -21.30 25.62
CA PHE A 250 1.71 -20.19 26.57
C PHE A 250 2.88 -20.23 27.56
N LEU A 251 3.09 -21.39 28.20
CA LEU A 251 4.19 -21.60 29.14
C LEU A 251 5.56 -21.41 28.46
N ARG A 252 5.74 -21.95 27.25
CA ARG A 252 6.96 -21.74 26.44
C ARG A 252 7.21 -20.28 26.14
N THR A 253 6.17 -19.51 25.81
CA THR A 253 6.29 -18.07 25.53
C THR A 253 6.67 -17.27 26.78
N LYS A 254 6.05 -17.58 27.93
CA LYS A 254 6.40 -16.95 29.23
C LYS A 254 7.86 -17.23 29.62
N LEU A 255 8.30 -18.49 29.53
CA LEU A 255 9.68 -18.90 29.79
C LEU A 255 10.68 -18.17 28.89
N ARG A 256 10.35 -18.00 27.61
CA ARG A 256 11.22 -17.33 26.63
C ARG A 256 11.33 -15.82 26.89
N ARG A 257 10.25 -15.16 27.34
CA ARG A 257 10.30 -13.75 27.78
C ARG A 257 11.14 -13.58 29.04
N TRP A 258 10.95 -14.45 30.03
CA TRP A 258 11.71 -14.41 31.29
C TRP A 258 13.22 -14.61 31.08
N ARG A 259 13.61 -15.48 30.13
CA ARG A 259 15.02 -15.66 29.74
C ARG A 259 15.63 -14.47 28.98
N LYS A 260 14.83 -13.61 28.36
CA LYS A 260 15.31 -12.39 27.67
C LYS A 260 15.42 -11.17 28.60
N SER A 261 14.81 -11.23 29.77
CA SER A 261 14.84 -10.17 30.80
C SER A 261 15.88 -10.41 31.90
N ARG A 262 16.78 -11.38 31.69
CA ARG A 262 17.99 -11.65 32.48
C ARG A 262 19.18 -11.47 31.56
#